data_AF-A0A1E3AN21-F1
#
_entry.id   AF-A0A1E3AN21-F1
#
_cell.length_a   1.000
_cell.length_b   1.000
_cell.length_c   1.000
_cell.angle_alpha   90.00
_cell.angle_beta   90.00
_cell.angle_gamma   90.00
#
_symmetry.space_group_name_H-M   'P 1'
#
loop_
_entity.id
_entity.type
_entity.pdbx_description
1 polymer ?
#
loop_
_entity_poly.entity_id
_entity_poly.type
_entity_poly.pdbx_seq_one_letter_code
_entity_poly.pdbx_strand_id
1 'polypeptide(L)'
;MKDILIGGAWPYANGSLHIGHIAALLPADVLARYHRAAGDKVCYVSGSDCHGTPVALRARQEGKTPEEISSRYHREFAECFRKLGFSYDYYGRTSSEEHKEFVKEFHKKLYESPFVYEKEVPQAYCENCGSFLADRFVTGTCPECGGEARGDQCDACGMVLEAENLENPVCAVCGSEISFRSSRHLFIALDRMEQELKNLVESHENWRKNAQTFSERYIREGLRDRALTRDLDWGIEVPHAGYENKKIYIWAENVLGYLSSSRAALKDNPEAFRQLW
;
A
#
# COMPACT_ATOMS: atom_id res chain seq x y z
N MET A 1 29.12 -9.43 -14.78
CA MET A 1 27.69 -9.71 -14.98
C MET A 1 27.05 -9.76 -13.61
N LYS A 2 26.23 -8.76 -13.28
CA LYS A 2 25.48 -8.66 -12.02
C LYS A 2 24.02 -9.01 -12.25
N ASP A 3 23.35 -9.46 -11.20
CA ASP A 3 21.90 -9.57 -11.15
C ASP A 3 21.33 -8.29 -10.53
N ILE A 4 20.44 -7.61 -11.28
CA ILE A 4 19.94 -6.27 -10.93
C ILE A 4 18.41 -6.32 -10.88
N LEU A 5 17.84 -6.10 -9.70
CA LEU A 5 16.41 -5.88 -9.50
C LEU A 5 16.11 -4.37 -9.51
N ILE A 6 15.15 -3.96 -10.33
CA ILE A 6 14.63 -2.59 -10.34
C ILE A 6 13.12 -2.65 -10.10
N GLY A 7 12.66 -2.02 -9.02
CA GLY A 7 11.24 -1.89 -8.70
C GLY A 7 10.73 -0.49 -9.00
N GLY A 8 9.79 -0.35 -9.94
CA GLY A 8 9.07 0.89 -10.16
C GLY A 8 7.85 1.00 -9.25
N ALA A 9 7.66 2.14 -8.58
CA ALA A 9 6.49 2.38 -7.74
C ALA A 9 5.18 2.13 -8.51
N TRP A 10 4.19 1.55 -7.83
CA TRP A 10 2.95 1.08 -8.47
C TRP A 10 1.91 2.21 -8.45
N PRO A 11 1.50 2.77 -9.61
CA PRO A 11 0.51 3.84 -9.64
C PRO A 11 -0.86 3.33 -9.18
N TYR A 12 -1.55 4.13 -8.37
CA TYR A 12 -2.91 3.85 -7.92
C TYR A 12 -3.88 3.84 -9.11
N ALA A 13 -4.64 2.76 -9.26
CA ALA A 13 -5.59 2.55 -10.34
C ALA A 13 -6.96 3.22 -10.04
N ASN A 14 -6.94 4.49 -9.69
CA ASN A 14 -8.14 5.30 -9.40
C ASN A 14 -8.25 6.58 -10.26
N GLY A 15 -7.25 6.89 -11.08
CA GLY A 15 -7.19 8.05 -11.96
C GLY A 15 -6.12 7.91 -13.04
N SER A 16 -6.20 8.72 -14.09
CA SER A 16 -5.23 8.69 -15.20
C SER A 16 -3.83 9.14 -14.77
N LEU A 17 -2.81 8.60 -15.46
CA LEU A 17 -1.42 9.02 -15.25
C LEU A 17 -1.19 10.46 -15.70
N HIS A 18 -0.58 11.27 -14.85
CA HIS A 18 0.01 12.57 -15.22
C HIS A 18 1.55 12.52 -15.34
N ILE A 19 2.15 13.60 -15.85
CA ILE A 19 3.60 13.71 -16.09
C ILE A 19 4.47 13.44 -14.84
N GLY A 20 3.98 13.78 -13.64
CA GLY A 20 4.68 13.44 -12.39
C GLY A 20 4.94 11.94 -12.20
N HIS A 21 4.02 11.06 -12.62
CA HIS A 21 4.26 9.61 -12.58
C HIS A 21 5.38 9.20 -13.53
N ILE A 22 5.38 9.77 -14.74
CA ILE A 22 6.41 9.49 -15.74
C ILE A 22 7.76 9.99 -15.25
N ALA A 23 7.83 11.21 -14.70
CA ALA A 23 9.05 11.77 -14.13
C ALA A 23 9.61 10.90 -12.98
N ALA A 24 8.74 10.29 -12.17
CA ALA A 24 9.14 9.40 -11.08
C ALA A 24 9.62 8.02 -11.58
N LEU A 25 9.02 7.48 -12.65
CA LEU A 25 9.28 6.12 -13.12
C LEU A 25 10.35 6.04 -14.22
N LEU A 26 10.50 7.08 -15.03
CA LEU A 26 11.46 7.12 -16.14
C LEU A 26 12.92 6.85 -15.71
N PRO A 27 13.43 7.35 -14.56
CA PRO A 27 14.79 7.04 -14.13
C PRO A 27 15.07 5.53 -13.98
N ALA A 28 14.07 4.76 -13.54
CA ALA A 28 14.21 3.30 -13.42
C ALA A 28 14.35 2.63 -14.79
N ASP A 29 13.63 3.09 -15.81
CA ASP A 29 13.76 2.59 -17.18
C ASP A 29 15.15 2.89 -17.78
N VAL A 30 15.66 4.10 -17.54
CA VAL A 30 17.02 4.50 -17.97
C VAL A 30 18.08 3.60 -17.34
N LEU A 31 17.96 3.32 -16.02
CA LEU A 31 18.86 2.41 -15.32
C LEU A 31 18.77 0.97 -15.85
N ALA A 32 17.55 0.48 -16.10
CA ALA A 32 17.35 -0.86 -16.64
C ALA A 32 18.04 -1.01 -18.00
N ARG A 33 17.90 -0.02 -18.88
CA ARG A 33 18.56 0.00 -20.19
C ARG A 33 20.07 0.08 -20.09
N TYR A 34 20.58 0.92 -19.20
CA TYR A 34 22.02 1.03 -18.94
C TYR A 34 22.62 -0.31 -18.50
N HIS A 35 22.02 -0.96 -17.50
CA HIS A 35 22.53 -2.24 -16.99
C HIS A 35 22.43 -3.37 -18.02
N ARG A 36 21.33 -3.44 -18.80
CA ARG A 36 21.23 -4.37 -19.92
C ARG A 36 22.31 -4.14 -20.98
N ALA A 37 22.58 -2.88 -21.33
CA ALA A 37 23.64 -2.53 -22.28
C ALA A 37 25.05 -2.84 -21.73
N ALA A 38 25.24 -2.79 -20.41
CA ALA A 38 26.48 -3.19 -19.73
C ALA A 38 26.65 -4.72 -19.63
N GLY A 39 25.67 -5.51 -20.06
CA GLY A 39 25.69 -6.98 -19.99
C GLY A 39 25.28 -7.55 -18.64
N ASP A 40 24.62 -6.77 -17.78
CA ASP A 40 24.02 -7.25 -16.54
C ASP A 40 22.66 -7.93 -16.81
N LYS A 41 22.27 -8.85 -15.93
CA LYS A 41 20.94 -9.47 -15.95
C LYS A 41 19.99 -8.58 -15.16
N VAL A 42 19.00 -8.00 -15.84
CA VAL A 42 18.07 -7.05 -15.24
C VAL A 42 16.70 -7.68 -15.13
N CYS A 43 16.06 -7.52 -13.97
CA CYS A 43 14.65 -7.76 -13.74
C CYS A 43 14.00 -6.43 -13.32
N TYR A 44 13.36 -5.75 -14.26
CA TYR A 44 12.68 -4.48 -14.07
C TYR A 44 11.17 -4.70 -14.01
N VAL A 45 10.58 -4.53 -12.83
CA VAL A 45 9.18 -4.83 -12.57
C VAL A 45 8.43 -3.65 -11.96
N SER A 46 7.13 -3.57 -12.25
CA SER A 46 6.19 -2.64 -11.62
C SER A 46 4.76 -3.17 -11.85
N GLY A 47 3.76 -2.38 -11.53
CA GLY A 47 2.37 -2.74 -11.79
C GLY A 47 1.41 -1.63 -11.40
N SER A 48 0.12 -1.93 -11.51
CA SER A 48 -0.96 -1.04 -11.06
C SER A 48 -1.43 -1.45 -9.67
N ASP A 49 -1.53 -0.48 -8.76
CA ASP A 49 -2.11 -0.70 -7.44
C ASP A 49 -3.64 -0.61 -7.52
N CYS A 50 -4.30 -1.77 -7.48
CA CYS A 50 -5.70 -1.96 -7.80
C CYS A 50 -6.62 -2.02 -6.56
N HIS A 51 -6.08 -1.96 -5.35
CA HIS A 51 -6.85 -2.11 -4.12
C HIS A 51 -6.94 -0.80 -3.32
N GLY A 52 -7.56 -0.90 -2.14
CA GLY A 52 -7.69 0.18 -1.17
C GLY A 52 -8.83 1.14 -1.41
N THR A 53 -8.98 2.01 -0.41
CA THR A 53 -10.08 2.97 -0.29
C THR A 53 -10.27 3.89 -1.50
N PRO A 54 -9.21 4.47 -2.12
CA PRO A 54 -9.41 5.39 -3.24
C PRO A 54 -10.06 4.75 -4.47
N VAL A 55 -9.76 3.48 -4.75
CA VAL A 55 -10.38 2.73 -5.86
C VAL A 55 -11.86 2.48 -5.56
N ALA A 56 -12.18 2.06 -4.33
CA ALA A 56 -13.56 1.82 -3.89
C ALA A 56 -14.41 3.10 -3.94
N LEU A 57 -13.84 4.24 -3.56
CA LEU A 57 -14.52 5.53 -3.69
C LEU A 57 -14.83 5.90 -5.13
N ARG A 58 -13.83 5.76 -6.01
CA ARG A 58 -14.01 6.10 -7.41
C ARG A 58 -15.09 5.22 -8.05
N ALA A 59 -15.12 3.94 -7.69
CA ALA A 59 -16.15 2.99 -8.08
C ALA A 59 -17.55 3.45 -7.66
N ARG A 60 -17.74 3.86 -6.39
CA ARG A 60 -19.01 4.40 -5.90
C ARG A 60 -19.42 5.68 -6.65
N GLN A 61 -18.49 6.61 -6.87
CA GLN A 61 -18.76 7.86 -7.60
C GLN A 61 -19.20 7.63 -9.05
N GLU A 62 -18.69 6.58 -9.70
CA GLU A 62 -19.04 6.22 -11.07
C GLU A 62 -20.17 5.18 -11.19
N GLY A 63 -20.73 4.70 -10.07
CA GLY A 63 -21.73 3.63 -10.08
C GLY A 63 -21.20 2.30 -10.66
N LYS A 64 -19.92 2.00 -10.43
CA LYS A 64 -19.22 0.80 -10.93
C LYS A 64 -18.65 -0.02 -9.78
N THR A 65 -18.17 -1.22 -10.09
CA THR A 65 -17.40 -2.03 -9.15
C THR A 65 -15.93 -1.56 -9.07
N PRO A 66 -15.23 -1.78 -7.94
CA PRO A 66 -13.80 -1.51 -7.82
C PRO A 66 -12.95 -2.23 -8.88
N GLU A 67 -13.31 -3.45 -9.24
CA GLU A 67 -12.62 -4.23 -10.28
C GLU A 67 -12.78 -3.60 -11.67
N GLU A 68 -13.95 -3.07 -12.02
CA GLU A 68 -14.14 -2.36 -13.30
C GLU A 68 -13.28 -1.10 -13.39
N ILE A 69 -13.21 -0.33 -12.29
CA ILE A 69 -12.38 0.89 -12.22
C ILE A 69 -10.90 0.54 -12.34
N SER A 70 -10.41 -0.40 -11.52
CA SER A 70 -9.00 -0.76 -11.46
C SER A 70 -8.55 -1.42 -12.78
N SER A 71 -9.38 -2.28 -13.36
CA SER A 71 -9.13 -2.90 -14.68
C SER A 71 -9.08 -1.88 -15.81
N ARG A 72 -9.94 -0.84 -15.79
CA ARG A 72 -9.89 0.24 -16.78
C ARG A 72 -8.56 0.97 -16.72
N TYR A 73 -8.16 1.43 -15.53
CA TYR A 73 -6.93 2.20 -15.38
C TYR A 73 -5.68 1.35 -15.58
N HIS A 74 -5.67 0.09 -15.18
CA HIS A 74 -4.57 -0.82 -15.50
C HIS A 74 -4.32 -0.93 -17.02
N ARG A 75 -5.38 -1.09 -17.82
CA ARG A 75 -5.26 -1.11 -19.29
C ARG A 75 -4.70 0.20 -19.84
N GLU A 76 -5.21 1.32 -19.35
CA GLU A 76 -4.73 2.66 -19.73
C GLU A 76 -3.24 2.83 -19.40
N PHE A 77 -2.81 2.43 -18.20
CA PHE A 77 -1.44 2.54 -17.73
C PHE A 77 -0.51 1.66 -18.56
N ALA A 78 -0.88 0.39 -18.75
CA ALA A 78 -0.10 -0.55 -19.56
C ALA A 78 0.05 -0.06 -21.01
N GLU A 79 -1.01 0.48 -21.61
CA GLU A 79 -0.94 1.07 -22.95
C GLU A 79 -0.04 2.31 -22.99
N CYS A 80 -0.14 3.18 -21.99
CA CYS A 80 0.69 4.38 -21.87
C CYS A 80 2.18 4.03 -21.78
N PHE A 81 2.55 3.15 -20.84
CA PHE A 81 3.94 2.72 -20.66
C PHE A 81 4.48 2.00 -21.90
N ARG A 82 3.66 1.18 -22.57
CA ARG A 82 4.02 0.55 -23.84
C ARG A 82 4.29 1.58 -24.94
N LYS A 83 3.44 2.60 -25.10
CA LYS A 83 3.61 3.67 -26.10
C LYS A 83 4.83 4.55 -25.82
N LEU A 84 5.12 4.81 -24.55
CA LEU A 84 6.32 5.53 -24.11
C LEU A 84 7.60 4.70 -24.21
N GLY A 85 7.47 3.38 -24.44
CA GLY A 85 8.61 2.48 -24.62
C GLY A 85 9.28 2.08 -23.30
N PHE A 86 8.56 2.04 -22.19
CA PHE A 86 9.10 1.46 -20.95
C PHE A 86 9.46 -0.02 -21.16
N SER A 87 10.58 -0.41 -20.59
CA SER A 87 11.24 -1.71 -20.80
C SER A 87 11.06 -2.66 -19.61
N TYR A 88 9.87 -2.68 -19.02
CA TYR A 88 9.52 -3.63 -17.96
C TYR A 88 9.67 -5.06 -18.46
N ASP A 89 10.28 -5.93 -17.65
CA ASP A 89 10.22 -7.39 -17.85
C ASP A 89 8.84 -7.94 -17.47
N TYR A 90 8.18 -7.30 -16.50
CA TYR A 90 6.78 -7.55 -16.17
C TYR A 90 6.10 -6.30 -15.59
N TYR A 91 4.93 -5.96 -16.13
CA TYR A 91 4.05 -4.90 -15.60
C TYR A 91 2.72 -5.53 -15.16
N GLY A 92 2.57 -5.75 -13.85
CA GLY A 92 1.46 -6.48 -13.25
C GLY A 92 0.32 -5.61 -12.74
N ARG A 93 -0.52 -6.21 -11.88
CA ARG A 93 -1.55 -5.52 -11.11
C ARG A 93 -1.83 -6.27 -9.81
N THR A 94 -2.14 -5.56 -8.72
CA THR A 94 -2.37 -6.21 -7.43
C THR A 94 -3.67 -7.02 -7.39
N SER A 95 -4.64 -6.73 -8.28
CA SER A 95 -5.88 -7.51 -8.39
C SER A 95 -5.75 -8.83 -9.18
N SER A 96 -4.57 -9.18 -9.68
CA SER A 96 -4.36 -10.46 -10.38
C SER A 96 -4.37 -11.65 -9.43
N GLU A 97 -4.81 -12.81 -9.89
CA GLU A 97 -4.84 -14.02 -9.05
C GLU A 97 -3.43 -14.47 -8.65
N GLU A 98 -2.43 -14.32 -9.53
CA GLU A 98 -1.04 -14.66 -9.23
C GLU A 98 -0.47 -13.83 -8.08
N HIS A 99 -0.80 -12.54 -8.02
CA HIS A 99 -0.42 -11.67 -6.91
C HIS A 99 -1.20 -12.04 -5.64
N LYS A 100 -2.53 -12.23 -5.75
CA LYS A 100 -3.38 -12.61 -4.61
C LYS A 100 -2.92 -13.89 -3.93
N GLU A 101 -2.59 -14.91 -4.72
CA GLU A 101 -2.07 -16.18 -4.21
C GLU A 101 -0.72 -16.00 -3.53
N PHE A 102 0.23 -15.28 -4.16
CA PHE A 102 1.52 -14.99 -3.56
C PHE A 102 1.39 -14.28 -2.20
N VAL A 103 0.58 -13.22 -2.15
CA VAL A 103 0.36 -12.44 -0.94
C VAL A 103 -0.28 -13.28 0.16
N LYS A 104 -1.29 -14.10 -0.17
CA LYS A 104 -1.92 -15.02 0.79
C LYS A 104 -0.92 -16.04 1.34
N GLU A 105 -0.11 -16.65 0.48
CA GLU A 105 0.93 -17.60 0.90
C GLU A 105 1.98 -16.94 1.81
N PHE A 106 2.42 -15.73 1.46
CA PHE A 106 3.38 -14.98 2.25
C PHE A 106 2.81 -14.60 3.61
N HIS A 107 1.61 -14.02 3.64
CA HIS A 107 0.97 -13.57 4.87
C HIS A 107 0.61 -14.72 5.79
N LYS A 108 0.21 -15.89 5.26
CA LYS A 108 -0.02 -17.08 6.08
C LYS A 108 1.21 -17.43 6.92
N LYS A 109 2.41 -17.41 6.30
CA LYS A 109 3.68 -17.64 7.02
C LYS A 109 4.04 -16.49 7.96
N LEU A 110 3.81 -15.25 7.53
CA LEU A 110 4.07 -14.06 8.35
C LEU A 110 3.25 -14.06 9.64
N TYR A 111 1.99 -14.48 9.58
CA TYR A 111 1.08 -14.52 10.73
C TYR A 111 1.46 -15.57 11.77
N GLU A 112 2.23 -16.59 11.39
CA GLU A 112 2.81 -17.58 12.30
C GLU A 112 4.07 -17.06 13.02
N SER A 113 4.60 -15.89 12.61
CA SER A 113 5.82 -15.31 13.17
C SER A 113 5.56 -14.57 14.49
N PRO A 114 6.57 -14.44 15.38
CA PRO A 114 6.44 -13.67 16.62
C PRO A 114 6.33 -12.16 16.38
N PHE A 115 6.39 -11.68 15.13
CA PHE A 115 6.23 -10.28 14.77
C PHE A 115 4.79 -9.91 14.48
N VAL A 116 3.85 -10.86 14.44
CA VAL A 116 2.43 -10.56 14.23
C VAL A 116 1.63 -10.91 15.47
N TYR A 117 0.72 -10.00 15.85
CA TYR A 117 -0.17 -10.21 16.99
C TYR A 117 -1.56 -9.61 16.72
N GLU A 118 -2.57 -10.10 17.45
CA GLU A 118 -3.93 -9.55 17.39
C GLU A 118 -4.10 -8.41 18.37
N LYS A 119 -4.78 -7.34 17.95
CA LYS A 119 -5.16 -6.21 18.79
C LYS A 119 -6.55 -5.72 18.43
N GLU A 120 -7.36 -5.48 19.44
CA GLU A 120 -8.63 -4.77 19.30
C GLU A 120 -8.38 -3.26 19.34
N VAL A 121 -8.96 -2.55 18.37
CA VAL A 121 -8.92 -1.09 18.30
C VAL A 121 -10.33 -0.53 18.11
N PRO A 122 -10.66 0.58 18.77
CA PRO A 122 -11.86 1.33 18.43
C PRO A 122 -11.78 1.85 16.99
N GLN A 123 -12.86 1.70 16.25
CA GLN A 123 -12.97 2.20 14.89
C GLN A 123 -14.35 2.81 14.65
N ALA A 124 -14.38 3.93 13.92
CA ALA A 124 -15.61 4.59 13.50
C ALA A 124 -16.47 3.65 12.62
N TYR A 125 -17.77 3.60 12.91
CA TYR A 125 -18.77 2.80 12.22
C TYR A 125 -19.99 3.65 11.89
N CYS A 126 -20.48 3.54 10.66
CA CYS A 126 -21.70 4.19 10.23
C CYS A 126 -22.84 3.16 10.20
N GLU A 127 -23.82 3.30 11.09
CA GLU A 127 -24.99 2.41 11.15
C GLU A 127 -25.81 2.45 9.85
N ASN A 128 -25.94 3.63 9.24
CA ASN A 128 -26.70 3.81 8.01
C ASN A 128 -26.01 3.20 6.78
N CYS A 129 -24.67 3.22 6.72
CA CYS A 129 -23.91 2.56 5.65
C CYS A 129 -23.59 1.10 5.94
N GLY A 130 -23.77 0.63 7.18
CA GLY A 130 -23.44 -0.72 7.61
C GLY A 130 -21.94 -1.04 7.54
N SER A 131 -21.05 -0.03 7.58
CA SER A 131 -19.62 -0.20 7.32
C SER A 131 -18.74 0.57 8.30
N PHE A 132 -17.56 0.01 8.58
CA PHE A 132 -16.48 0.76 9.22
C PHE A 132 -15.98 1.87 8.30
N LEU A 133 -15.54 2.98 8.92
CA LEU A 133 -15.01 4.14 8.24
C LEU A 133 -13.50 4.21 8.47
N ALA A 134 -12.76 4.49 7.39
CA ALA A 134 -11.39 4.98 7.53
C ALA A 134 -11.43 6.44 8.02
N ASP A 135 -10.38 6.90 8.69
CA ASP A 135 -10.31 8.24 9.31
C ASP A 135 -10.70 9.37 8.35
N ARG A 136 -10.33 9.26 7.08
CA ARG A 136 -10.68 10.21 6.01
C ARG A 136 -12.17 10.31 5.69
N PHE A 137 -12.98 9.33 6.10
CA PHE A 137 -14.43 9.33 5.97
C PHE A 137 -15.15 9.74 7.24
N VAL A 138 -14.40 10.11 8.27
CA VAL A 138 -14.94 10.77 9.43
C VAL A 138 -14.64 12.25 9.25
N THR A 139 -15.70 13.05 9.21
CA THR A 139 -15.62 14.52 9.17
C THR A 139 -16.28 15.06 10.41
N GLY A 140 -15.77 16.17 10.93
CA GLY A 140 -16.32 16.82 12.10
C GLY A 140 -15.70 18.19 12.28
N THR A 141 -15.82 18.70 13.49
CA THR A 141 -15.26 19.99 13.89
C THR A 141 -13.94 19.77 14.62
N CYS A 142 -12.93 20.56 14.27
CA CYS A 142 -11.61 20.52 14.90
C CYS A 142 -11.69 21.02 16.35
N PRO A 143 -11.23 20.24 17.34
CA PRO A 143 -11.30 20.64 18.74
C PRO A 143 -10.39 21.85 19.06
N GLU A 144 -9.35 22.09 18.26
CA GLU A 144 -8.39 23.18 18.52
C GLU A 144 -8.80 24.52 17.93
N CYS A 145 -9.33 24.53 16.70
CA CYS A 145 -9.62 25.77 15.97
C CYS A 145 -11.10 25.97 15.60
N GLY A 146 -11.95 24.98 15.83
CA GLY A 146 -13.38 25.02 15.48
C GLY A 146 -13.67 24.95 13.96
N GLY A 147 -12.66 24.76 13.12
CA GLY A 147 -12.83 24.59 11.67
C GLY A 147 -13.26 23.17 11.29
N GLU A 148 -13.73 22.97 10.06
CA GLU A 148 -13.99 21.64 9.53
C GLU A 148 -12.71 20.81 9.46
N ALA A 149 -12.79 19.55 9.88
CA ALA A 149 -11.67 18.63 9.92
C ALA A 149 -12.07 17.20 9.54
N ARG A 150 -11.07 16.43 9.11
CA ARG A 150 -11.17 14.99 8.88
C ARG A 150 -10.53 14.24 10.03
N GLY A 151 -10.88 12.96 10.17
CA GLY A 151 -10.40 12.12 11.26
C GLY A 151 -8.89 11.90 11.28
N ASP A 152 -8.17 12.26 10.21
CA ASP A 152 -6.71 12.20 10.12
C ASP A 152 -6.02 13.58 10.20
N GLN A 153 -6.71 14.66 9.86
CA GLN A 153 -6.12 16.00 9.78
C GLN A 153 -7.16 17.13 9.74
N CYS A 154 -6.85 18.26 10.39
CA CYS A 154 -7.51 19.54 10.14
C CYS A 154 -6.75 20.33 9.08
N ASP A 155 -7.41 20.65 7.96
CA ASP A 155 -6.80 21.42 6.87
C ASP A 155 -6.67 22.92 7.22
N ALA A 156 -7.41 23.42 8.22
CA ALA A 156 -7.38 24.83 8.64
C ALA A 156 -6.17 25.19 9.54
N CYS A 157 -5.87 24.37 10.55
CA CYS A 157 -4.76 24.61 11.49
C CYS A 157 -3.58 23.63 11.33
N GLY A 158 -3.73 22.58 10.50
CA GLY A 158 -2.69 21.59 10.24
C GLY A 158 -2.53 20.52 11.32
N MET A 159 -3.38 20.51 12.35
CA MET A 159 -3.34 19.50 13.41
C MET A 159 -3.61 18.09 12.85
N VAL A 160 -2.78 17.13 13.27
CA VAL A 160 -3.04 15.69 13.03
C VAL A 160 -4.02 15.22 14.09
N LEU A 161 -5.13 14.62 13.64
CA LEU A 161 -6.24 14.22 14.49
C LEU A 161 -6.41 12.70 14.47
N GLU A 162 -7.19 12.21 15.43
CA GLU A 162 -7.79 10.88 15.38
C GLU A 162 -9.30 11.08 15.33
N ALA A 163 -10.03 10.17 14.66
CA ALA A 163 -11.46 10.30 14.45
C ALA A 163 -12.26 10.48 15.76
N GLU A 164 -11.78 9.91 16.86
CA GLU A 164 -12.36 10.02 18.21
C GLU A 164 -12.26 11.42 18.80
N ASN A 165 -11.28 12.21 18.36
CA ASN A 165 -11.03 13.55 18.88
C ASN A 165 -11.82 14.64 18.11
N LEU A 166 -12.55 14.27 17.06
CA LEU A 166 -13.40 15.21 16.34
C LEU A 166 -14.66 15.53 17.14
N GLU A 167 -15.03 16.80 17.19
CA GLU A 167 -16.33 17.22 17.71
C GLU A 167 -17.43 16.97 16.66
N ASN A 168 -18.56 16.40 17.07
CA ASN A 168 -19.69 16.05 16.22
C ASN A 168 -19.28 15.25 14.96
N PRO A 169 -18.61 14.09 15.12
CA PRO A 169 -18.14 13.34 13.98
C PRO A 169 -19.31 12.71 13.21
N VAL A 170 -19.28 12.87 11.90
CA VAL A 170 -20.27 12.33 10.96
C VAL A 170 -19.58 11.55 9.84
N CYS A 171 -20.35 10.67 9.21
CA CYS A 171 -19.92 9.91 8.06
C CYS A 171 -19.85 10.82 6.83
N ALA A 172 -18.67 11.02 6.25
CA ALA A 172 -18.47 11.84 5.06
C ALA A 172 -19.23 11.31 3.82
N VAL A 173 -19.68 10.06 3.85
CA VAL A 173 -20.41 9.41 2.74
C VAL A 173 -21.90 9.72 2.76
N CYS A 174 -22.53 9.74 3.93
CA CYS A 174 -24.00 9.88 4.04
C CYS A 174 -24.48 10.98 5.01
N GLY A 175 -23.57 11.62 5.74
CA GLY A 175 -23.87 12.67 6.71
C GLY A 175 -24.45 12.19 8.05
N SER A 176 -24.66 10.89 8.24
CA SER A 176 -25.17 10.35 9.51
C SER A 176 -24.12 10.39 10.62
N GLU A 177 -24.58 10.46 11.87
CA GLU A 177 -23.75 10.29 13.07
C GLU A 177 -23.03 8.93 13.04
N ILE A 178 -21.81 8.90 13.58
CA ILE A 178 -21.01 7.69 13.68
C ILE A 178 -21.01 7.15 15.12
N SER A 179 -20.79 5.84 15.25
CA SER A 179 -20.49 5.18 16.52
C SER A 179 -19.06 4.62 16.48
N PHE A 180 -18.48 4.32 17.64
CA PHE A 180 -17.21 3.59 17.71
C PHE A 180 -17.48 2.15 18.11
N ARG A 181 -16.92 1.21 17.35
CA ARG A 181 -16.99 -0.23 17.62
C ARG A 181 -15.59 -0.80 17.75
N SER A 182 -15.42 -1.78 18.63
CA SER A 182 -14.17 -2.54 18.69
C SER A 182 -14.03 -3.40 17.43
N SER A 183 -12.91 -3.27 16.73
CA SER A 183 -12.53 -4.10 15.60
C SER A 183 -11.19 -4.74 15.86
N ARG A 184 -11.10 -6.05 15.62
CA ARG A 184 -9.88 -6.84 15.81
C ARG A 184 -9.02 -6.81 14.55
N HIS A 185 -7.74 -6.48 14.68
CA HIS A 185 -6.79 -6.47 13.56
C HIS A 185 -5.53 -7.24 13.88
N LEU A 186 -4.87 -7.76 12.84
CA LEU A 186 -3.50 -8.24 12.94
C LEU A 186 -2.57 -7.04 12.81
N PHE A 187 -1.58 -6.94 13.68
CA PHE A 187 -0.55 -5.91 13.68
C PHE A 187 0.82 -6.54 13.46
N ILE A 188 1.70 -5.82 12.75
CA ILE A 188 3.13 -6.11 12.73
C ILE A 188 3.83 -5.28 13.81
N ALA A 189 4.58 -5.96 14.67
CA ALA A 189 5.38 -5.45 15.77
C ALA A 189 6.68 -4.84 15.23
N LEU A 190 6.61 -3.61 14.73
CA LEU A 190 7.76 -2.90 14.16
C LEU A 190 8.73 -2.45 15.26
N ASP A 191 8.21 -2.19 16.46
CA ASP A 191 8.98 -1.91 17.66
C ASP A 191 10.03 -2.98 17.95
N ARG A 192 9.69 -4.27 17.75
CA ARG A 192 10.58 -5.41 17.93
C ARG A 192 11.70 -5.51 16.88
N MET A 193 11.61 -4.74 15.79
CA MET A 193 12.59 -4.73 14.70
C MET A 193 13.50 -3.49 14.73
N GLU A 194 13.41 -2.67 15.79
CA GLU A 194 14.11 -1.39 15.84
C GLU A 194 15.63 -1.54 15.68
N GLN A 195 16.23 -2.52 16.33
CA GLN A 195 17.68 -2.72 16.27
C GLN A 195 18.13 -3.22 14.89
N GLU A 196 17.39 -4.14 14.28
CA GLU A 196 17.66 -4.64 12.93
C GLU A 196 17.52 -3.53 11.88
N LEU A 197 16.47 -2.70 11.99
CA LEU A 197 16.27 -1.57 11.08
C LEU A 197 17.32 -0.49 11.27
N LYS A 198 17.76 -0.23 12.51
CA LYS A 198 18.88 0.66 12.79
C LYS A 198 20.17 0.15 12.15
N ASN A 199 20.50 -1.12 12.36
CA ASN A 199 21.68 -1.75 11.75
C ASN A 199 21.61 -1.72 10.21
N LEU A 200 20.40 -1.87 9.64
CA LEU A 200 20.19 -1.78 8.20
C LEU A 200 20.52 -0.37 7.69
N VAL A 201 20.01 0.68 8.36
CA VAL A 201 20.29 2.06 7.94
C VAL A 201 21.77 2.39 8.08
N GLU A 202 22.39 2.02 9.21
CA GLU A 202 23.81 2.28 9.49
C GLU A 202 24.76 1.56 8.51
N SER A 203 24.41 0.36 8.06
CA SER A 203 25.22 -0.40 7.09
C SER A 203 25.12 0.11 5.65
N HIS A 204 24.21 1.05 5.35
CA HIS A 204 23.94 1.53 3.99
C HIS A 204 24.32 3.01 3.80
N GLU A 205 25.59 3.33 4.05
CA GLU A 205 26.18 4.68 3.88
C GLU A 205 25.98 5.28 2.47
N ASN A 206 25.81 4.42 1.45
CA ASN A 206 25.63 4.82 0.05
C ASN A 206 24.19 5.25 -0.31
N TRP A 207 23.23 5.18 0.63
CA TRP A 207 21.89 5.69 0.38
C TRP A 207 21.88 7.22 0.21
N ARG A 208 20.82 7.73 -0.41
CA ARG A 208 20.61 9.18 -0.48
C ARG A 208 20.44 9.73 0.94
N LYS A 209 21.12 10.85 1.24
CA LYS A 209 21.09 11.50 2.56
C LYS A 209 19.68 11.67 3.11
N ASN A 210 18.74 12.16 2.31
CA ASN A 210 17.35 12.34 2.77
C ASN A 210 16.71 11.02 3.21
N ALA A 211 16.96 9.90 2.51
CA ALA A 211 16.41 8.61 2.90
C ALA A 211 16.99 8.13 4.24
N GLN A 212 18.31 8.27 4.44
CA GLN A 212 18.96 7.97 5.73
C GLN A 212 18.38 8.84 6.84
N THR A 213 18.35 10.16 6.65
CA THR A 213 17.86 11.11 7.67
C THR A 213 16.40 10.85 8.05
N PHE A 214 15.52 10.56 7.10
CA PHE A 214 14.12 10.23 7.40
C PHE A 214 14.00 8.91 8.16
N SER A 215 14.71 7.87 7.73
CA SER A 215 14.70 6.57 8.41
C SER A 215 15.22 6.67 9.84
N GLU A 216 16.36 7.36 10.06
CA GLU A 216 16.93 7.61 11.39
C GLU A 216 15.98 8.41 12.29
N ARG A 217 15.27 9.39 11.74
CA ARG A 217 14.26 10.16 12.49
C ARG A 217 13.14 9.25 12.96
N TYR A 218 12.56 8.43 12.08
CA TYR A 218 11.46 7.53 12.44
C TYR A 218 11.88 6.49 13.50
N ILE A 219 13.10 5.96 13.40
CA ILE A 219 13.64 5.05 14.42
C ILE A 219 13.77 5.78 15.77
N ARG A 220 14.33 7.00 15.78
CA ARG A 220 14.52 7.79 17.00
C ARG A 220 13.23 8.21 17.68
N GLU A 221 12.17 8.44 16.91
CA GLU A 221 10.83 8.77 17.42
C GLU A 221 10.11 7.57 18.04
N GLY A 222 10.65 6.36 17.89
CA GLY A 222 10.05 5.11 18.30
C GLY A 222 9.17 4.52 17.20
N LEU A 223 9.46 3.28 16.80
CA LEU A 223 8.68 2.59 15.77
C LEU A 223 7.32 2.19 16.33
N ARG A 224 6.27 2.62 15.64
CA ARG A 224 4.89 2.29 15.99
C ARG A 224 4.42 1.11 15.15
N ASP A 225 3.78 0.15 15.79
CA ASP A 225 3.17 -0.99 15.12
C ASP A 225 2.13 -0.58 14.10
N ARG A 226 1.93 -1.44 13.10
CA ARG A 226 1.05 -1.16 11.96
C ARG A 226 0.07 -2.30 11.77
N ALA A 227 -1.20 -1.96 11.63
CA ALA A 227 -2.23 -2.94 11.29
C ALA A 227 -2.01 -3.46 9.85
N LEU A 228 -1.93 -4.78 9.72
CA LEU A 228 -1.84 -5.55 8.47
C LEU A 228 -3.20 -5.83 7.85
N THR A 229 -4.30 -5.62 8.57
CA THR A 229 -5.66 -5.89 8.08
C THR A 229 -6.53 -4.64 8.15
N ARG A 230 -7.60 -4.60 7.33
CA ARG A 230 -8.62 -3.55 7.33
C ARG A 230 -10.01 -4.13 7.14
N ASP A 231 -11.01 -3.43 7.69
CA ASP A 231 -12.43 -3.66 7.43
C ASP A 231 -12.81 -3.00 6.11
N LEU A 232 -12.62 -3.74 5.01
CA LEU A 232 -12.91 -3.30 3.65
C LEU A 232 -13.60 -4.42 2.88
N ASP A 233 -14.47 -4.06 1.95
CA ASP A 233 -15.08 -5.04 1.04
C ASP A 233 -14.15 -5.40 -0.13
N TRP A 234 -13.22 -4.50 -0.47
CA TRP A 234 -12.33 -4.62 -1.64
C TRP A 234 -10.86 -4.76 -1.23
N GLY A 235 -10.23 -5.86 -1.66
CA GLY A 235 -8.83 -6.18 -1.36
C GLY A 235 -8.57 -7.69 -1.40
N ILE A 236 -7.42 -8.11 -0.87
CA ILE A 236 -7.06 -9.52 -0.75
C ILE A 236 -7.58 -10.08 0.57
N GLU A 237 -8.21 -11.25 0.54
CA GLU A 237 -8.67 -11.96 1.74
C GLU A 237 -7.52 -12.24 2.71
N VAL A 238 -7.80 -12.12 4.01
CA VAL A 238 -6.84 -12.43 5.07
C VAL A 238 -6.80 -13.96 5.28
N PRO A 239 -5.65 -14.63 5.06
CA PRO A 239 -5.52 -16.08 5.26
C PRO A 239 -5.35 -16.45 6.75
N HIS A 240 -6.27 -16.02 7.60
CA HIS A 240 -6.24 -16.24 9.05
C HIS A 240 -7.67 -16.46 9.58
N ALA A 241 -7.87 -17.46 10.44
CA ALA A 241 -9.19 -17.84 10.91
C ALA A 241 -9.84 -16.74 11.76
N GLY A 242 -11.11 -16.42 11.51
CA GLY A 242 -11.84 -15.35 12.20
C GLY A 242 -11.61 -13.95 11.62
N TYR A 243 -11.03 -13.86 10.42
CA TYR A 243 -10.78 -12.62 9.66
C TYR A 243 -11.41 -12.64 8.27
N GLU A 244 -12.42 -13.50 8.04
CA GLU A 244 -13.06 -13.73 6.75
C GLU A 244 -13.73 -12.47 6.16
N ASN A 245 -14.11 -11.51 7.01
CA ASN A 245 -14.71 -10.25 6.60
C ASN A 245 -13.69 -9.10 6.48
N LYS A 246 -12.39 -9.40 6.49
CA LYS A 246 -11.31 -8.41 6.47
C LYS A 246 -10.42 -8.61 5.25
N LYS A 247 -9.75 -7.53 4.84
CA LYS A 247 -8.75 -7.57 3.77
C LYS A 247 -7.37 -7.27 4.32
N ILE A 248 -6.35 -7.82 3.67
CA ILE A 248 -4.96 -7.43 3.87
C ILE A 248 -4.86 -5.95 3.48
N TYR A 249 -4.22 -5.17 4.34
CA TYR A 249 -4.03 -3.75 4.12
C TYR A 249 -3.17 -3.53 2.88
N ILE A 250 -3.58 -2.59 2.03
CA ILE A 250 -2.93 -2.31 0.74
C ILE A 250 -1.41 -2.09 0.86
N TRP A 251 -0.94 -1.44 1.91
CA TRP A 251 0.49 -1.21 2.11
C TRP A 251 1.27 -2.50 2.41
N ALA A 252 0.62 -3.50 3.02
CA ALA A 252 1.22 -4.80 3.33
C ALA A 252 1.22 -5.74 2.12
N GLU A 253 0.21 -5.69 1.26
CA GLU A 253 0.17 -6.50 0.03
C GLU A 253 0.93 -5.87 -1.14
N ASN A 254 0.79 -4.57 -1.39
CA ASN A 254 1.39 -3.90 -2.55
C ASN A 254 2.93 -3.92 -2.51
N VAL A 255 3.55 -3.88 -1.32
CA VAL A 255 5.02 -4.00 -1.21
C VAL A 255 5.53 -5.36 -1.71
N LEU A 256 4.71 -6.42 -1.60
CA LEU A 256 5.01 -7.74 -2.16
C LEU A 256 4.78 -7.80 -3.68
N GLY A 257 4.30 -6.71 -4.28
CA GLY A 257 4.19 -6.52 -5.73
C GLY A 257 5.53 -6.73 -6.43
N TYR A 258 6.63 -6.26 -5.84
CA TYR A 258 7.97 -6.46 -6.40
C TYR A 258 8.36 -7.94 -6.44
N LEU A 259 8.16 -8.67 -5.34
CA LEU A 259 8.44 -10.11 -5.26
C LEU A 259 7.57 -10.92 -6.22
N SER A 260 6.25 -10.73 -6.15
CA SER A 260 5.28 -11.44 -6.99
C SER A 260 5.48 -11.16 -8.49
N SER A 261 5.78 -9.92 -8.87
CA SER A 261 6.05 -9.55 -10.25
C SER A 261 7.39 -10.08 -10.75
N SER A 262 8.43 -10.10 -9.91
CA SER A 262 9.69 -10.77 -10.25
C SER A 262 9.49 -12.28 -10.44
N ARG A 263 8.64 -12.92 -9.61
CA ARG A 263 8.27 -14.33 -9.78
C ARG A 263 7.56 -14.56 -11.11
N ALA A 264 6.67 -13.66 -11.52
CA ALA A 264 5.97 -13.73 -12.80
C ALA A 264 6.92 -13.49 -14.00
N ALA A 265 7.82 -12.51 -13.89
CA ALA A 265 8.84 -12.21 -14.91
C ALA A 265 9.80 -13.38 -15.13
N LEU A 266 10.15 -14.10 -14.06
CA LEU A 266 11.10 -15.21 -14.06
C LEU A 266 10.43 -16.58 -13.96
N LYS A 267 9.16 -16.70 -14.33
CA LYS A 267 8.38 -17.95 -14.18
C LYS A 267 9.02 -19.17 -14.85
N ASP A 268 9.71 -18.96 -15.97
CA ASP A 268 10.38 -20.01 -16.74
C ASP A 268 11.81 -20.29 -16.22
N ASN A 269 12.28 -19.53 -15.21
CA ASN A 269 13.56 -19.73 -14.54
C ASN A 269 13.45 -19.49 -13.02
N PRO A 270 12.86 -20.43 -12.27
CA PRO A 270 12.70 -20.30 -10.81
C PRO A 270 14.02 -20.16 -10.04
N GLU A 271 15.12 -20.66 -10.59
CA GLU A 271 16.44 -20.53 -9.99
C GLU A 271 16.95 -19.08 -10.07
N ALA A 272 16.74 -18.40 -11.19
CA ALA A 272 17.05 -16.97 -11.30
C ALA A 272 16.24 -16.13 -10.31
N PHE A 273 14.98 -16.50 -10.02
CA PHE A 273 14.17 -15.82 -9.00
C PHE A 273 14.79 -15.95 -7.60
N ARG A 274 15.26 -17.14 -7.21
CA ARG A 274 15.92 -17.37 -5.90
C ARG A 274 17.30 -16.71 -5.80
N GLN A 275 18.00 -16.54 -6.90
CA GLN A 275 19.29 -15.84 -6.90
C GLN A 275 19.10 -14.33 -6.74
N LEU A 276 17.96 -13.80 -7.19
CA LEU A 276 17.63 -12.39 -7.13
C LEU A 276 17.11 -11.94 -5.75
N TRP A 277 16.44 -12.82 -5.00
CA TRP A 277 15.77 -12.54 -3.71
C TRP A 277 16.25 -13.46 -2.60
#